data_AF-A0A953VX16-F1
#
_entry.id   AF-A0A953VX16-F1
#
_cell.length_a   1.000
_cell.length_b   1.000
_cell.length_c   1.000
_cell.angle_alpha   90.00
_cell.angle_beta   90.00
_cell.angle_gamma   90.00
#
_symmetry.space_group_name_H-M   'P 1'
#
loop_
_entity.id
_entity.type
_entity.pdbx_description
1 polymer ?
#
loop_
_entity_poly.entity_id
_entity_poly.type
_entity_poly.pdbx_seq_one_letter_code
_entity_poly.pdbx_strand_id
1 'polypeptide(L)'
;MRYSRDMSGHGPTPPNPVWPGNARIAVQFVINYEEGGENCLLHGDAASEAFLSEIVGAAAWEGQRHWNMESIYAYGALFFFFRLHRLFADAGIPVTVYGV
;
A
#
# COMPACT_ATOMS: atom_id res chain seq x y z
N MET A 1 -13.05 -33.32 6.17
CA MET A 1 -12.57 -32.05 5.58
C MET A 1 -11.52 -31.48 6.52
N ARG A 2 -10.30 -31.18 6.06
CA ARG A 2 -9.24 -30.62 6.92
C ARG A 2 -9.38 -29.09 6.92
N TYR A 3 -9.37 -28.47 8.09
CA TYR A 3 -9.39 -27.01 8.20
C TYR A 3 -8.02 -26.45 7.79
N SER A 4 -7.99 -25.57 6.79
CA SER A 4 -6.76 -25.14 6.09
C SER A 4 -6.11 -23.89 6.66
N ARG A 5 -6.65 -23.33 7.73
CA ARG A 5 -6.11 -22.13 8.40
C ARG A 5 -5.45 -22.53 9.71
N ASP A 6 -4.27 -21.97 9.95
CA ASP A 6 -3.70 -21.94 11.29
C ASP A 6 -4.40 -20.82 12.09
N MET A 7 -5.23 -21.22 13.05
CA MET A 7 -5.88 -20.30 13.99
C MET A 7 -5.22 -20.34 15.38
N SER A 8 -4.15 -21.12 15.52
CA SER A 8 -3.41 -21.30 16.78
C SER A 8 -2.25 -20.31 16.87
N GLY A 9 -1.52 -20.09 15.77
CA GLY A 9 -0.36 -19.21 15.74
C GLY A 9 0.64 -19.54 16.86
N HIS A 10 1.17 -18.52 17.55
CA HIS A 10 2.07 -18.71 18.69
C HIS A 10 1.36 -18.88 20.05
N GLY A 11 0.02 -18.80 20.08
CA GLY A 11 -0.74 -18.89 21.33
C GLY A 11 -0.25 -17.92 22.44
N PRO A 12 -0.29 -18.32 23.72
CA PRO A 12 0.10 -17.47 24.85
C PRO A 12 1.62 -17.29 24.99
N THR A 13 2.44 -17.97 24.19
CA THR A 13 3.91 -18.00 24.33
C THR A 13 4.61 -17.55 23.04
N PRO A 14 4.49 -16.28 22.63
CA PRO A 14 5.22 -15.78 21.47
C PRO A 14 6.74 -15.80 21.72
N PRO A 15 7.56 -16.04 20.67
CA PRO A 15 9.00 -16.02 20.80
C PRO A 15 9.49 -14.61 21.18
N ASN A 16 10.59 -14.54 21.93
CA ASN A 16 11.33 -13.30 22.09
C ASN A 16 12.10 -13.02 20.78
N PRO A 17 11.84 -11.90 20.08
CA PRO A 17 12.44 -11.66 18.76
C PRO A 17 13.92 -11.24 18.81
N VAL A 18 14.47 -10.90 19.99
CA VAL A 18 15.89 -10.53 20.18
C VAL A 18 16.38 -9.49 19.16
N TRP A 19 15.65 -8.37 19.06
CA TRP A 19 15.97 -7.33 18.09
C TRP A 19 17.39 -6.75 18.29
N PRO A 20 18.07 -6.33 17.20
CA PRO A 20 19.38 -5.69 17.30
C PRO A 20 19.40 -4.55 18.31
N GLY A 21 20.50 -4.44 19.06
CA GLY A 21 20.65 -3.41 20.09
C GLY A 21 19.71 -3.55 21.29
N ASN A 22 19.09 -4.73 21.50
CA ASN A 22 18.11 -4.98 22.56
C ASN A 22 16.89 -4.02 22.47
N ALA A 23 16.50 -3.67 21.24
CA ALA A 23 15.36 -2.79 21.00
C ALA A 23 14.05 -3.43 21.51
N ARG A 24 13.18 -2.60 22.10
CA ARG A 24 11.88 -3.04 22.64
C ARG A 24 10.80 -3.18 21.56
N ILE A 25 11.01 -2.55 20.41
CA ILE A 25 10.11 -2.54 19.27
C ILE A 25 10.93 -2.41 17.99
N ALA A 26 10.51 -3.13 16.95
CA ALA A 26 10.95 -2.91 15.58
C ALA A 26 9.85 -2.14 14.85
N VAL A 27 10.19 -1.02 14.23
CA VAL A 27 9.27 -0.21 13.41
C VAL A 27 9.68 -0.37 11.95
N GLN A 28 8.71 -0.68 11.08
CA GLN A 28 8.95 -0.87 9.65
C GLN A 28 8.00 0.03 8.88
N PHE A 29 8.55 1.00 8.16
CA PHE A 29 7.79 1.90 7.29
C PHE A 29 7.71 1.32 5.88
N VAL A 30 6.50 1.04 5.42
CA VAL A 30 6.22 0.63 4.04
C VAL A 30 5.67 1.82 3.26
N ILE A 31 6.21 2.06 2.08
CA ILE A 31 5.63 2.98 1.10
C ILE A 31 5.10 2.11 -0.04
N ASN A 32 3.79 2.06 -0.22
CA ASN A 32 3.22 1.44 -1.42
C ASN A 32 3.38 2.42 -2.59
N TYR A 33 3.71 1.87 -3.76
CA TYR A 33 3.73 2.59 -5.02
C TYR A 33 2.87 1.78 -5.98
N GLU A 34 1.60 2.16 -6.06
CA GLU A 34 0.54 1.46 -6.80
C GLU A 34 0.06 2.30 -7.99
N GLU A 35 0.44 3.58 -8.02
CA GLU A 35 -0.06 4.57 -8.94
C GLU A 35 0.52 4.39 -10.36
N GLY A 36 -0.39 4.18 -11.31
CA GLY A 36 -0.12 3.67 -12.66
C GLY A 36 -0.38 2.17 -12.82
N GLY A 37 -0.67 1.46 -11.72
CA GLY A 37 -1.03 0.04 -11.71
C GLY A 37 -2.46 -0.24 -11.22
N GLU A 38 -3.23 0.80 -10.92
CA GLU A 38 -4.64 0.70 -10.51
C GLU A 38 -5.56 0.26 -11.65
N ASN A 39 -6.82 -0.07 -11.33
CA ASN A 39 -7.77 -0.44 -12.36
C ASN A 39 -8.01 0.73 -13.34
N CYS A 40 -7.73 0.50 -14.61
CA CYS A 40 -7.97 1.48 -15.65
C CYS A 40 -8.28 0.78 -16.97
N LEU A 41 -9.22 1.34 -17.73
CA LEU A 41 -9.49 0.86 -19.10
C LEU A 41 -8.25 0.87 -19.99
N LEU A 42 -7.30 1.79 -19.74
CA LEU A 42 -6.04 1.84 -20.48
C LEU A 42 -5.12 0.64 -20.19
N HIS A 43 -5.33 -0.04 -19.06
CA HIS A 43 -4.62 -1.27 -18.68
C HIS A 43 -5.34 -2.53 -19.16
N GLY A 44 -6.53 -2.39 -19.76
CA GLY A 44 -7.37 -3.50 -20.24
C GLY A 44 -8.43 -3.95 -19.24
N ASP A 45 -8.61 -3.23 -18.13
CA ASP A 45 -9.60 -3.56 -17.12
C ASP A 45 -11.03 -3.21 -17.57
N ALA A 46 -12.00 -3.94 -17.03
CA ALA A 46 -13.41 -3.77 -17.37
C ALA A 46 -14.02 -2.47 -16.82
N ALA A 47 -13.43 -1.86 -15.78
CA ALA A 47 -13.96 -0.70 -15.09
C ALA A 47 -12.85 0.19 -14.50
N SER A 48 -13.19 1.42 -14.12
CA SER A 48 -12.27 2.33 -13.42
C SER A 48 -12.00 1.91 -11.98
N GLU A 49 -10.88 2.37 -11.42
CA GLU A 49 -10.59 2.27 -9.98
C GLU A 49 -11.67 2.96 -9.12
N ALA A 50 -11.86 2.42 -7.92
CA ALA A 50 -12.85 2.84 -6.95
C ALA A 50 -12.33 2.85 -5.50
N PHE A 51 -11.15 2.29 -5.24
CA PHE A 51 -10.61 2.12 -3.90
C PHE A 51 -9.58 3.21 -3.55
N LEU A 52 -9.36 3.40 -2.23
CA LEU A 52 -8.35 4.26 -1.60
C LEU A 52 -8.07 5.60 -2.29
N SER A 53 -9.12 6.40 -2.47
CA SER A 53 -9.02 7.77 -2.95
C SER A 53 -9.81 8.73 -2.05
N GLU A 54 -9.69 10.03 -2.34
CA GLU A 54 -10.50 11.08 -1.70
C GLU A 54 -11.99 11.00 -2.08
N ILE A 55 -12.35 10.21 -3.10
CA ILE A 55 -13.74 9.99 -3.52
C ILE A 55 -14.31 8.84 -2.67
N VAL A 56 -14.70 9.16 -1.44
CA VAL A 56 -15.24 8.17 -0.50
C VAL A 56 -16.51 7.52 -1.08
N GLY A 57 -16.50 6.19 -1.16
CA GLY A 57 -17.61 5.42 -1.73
C GLY A 57 -17.71 5.51 -3.25
N ALA A 58 -16.62 5.83 -3.94
CA ALA A 58 -16.56 5.73 -5.39
C ALA A 58 -17.03 4.33 -5.85
N ALA A 59 -17.81 4.31 -6.92
CA ALA A 59 -18.14 3.10 -7.64
C ALA A 59 -17.20 2.95 -8.84
N ALA A 60 -16.83 1.72 -9.16
CA ALA A 60 -16.13 1.43 -10.40
C ALA A 60 -17.07 1.70 -11.59
N TRP A 61 -16.60 2.46 -12.59
CA TRP A 61 -17.38 2.77 -13.78
C TRP A 61 -17.08 1.76 -14.88
N GLU A 62 -18.03 0.87 -15.16
CA GLU A 62 -17.88 -0.15 -16.20
C GLU A 62 -17.75 0.46 -17.59
N GLY A 63 -16.75 0.00 -18.36
CA GLY A 63 -16.51 0.45 -19.72
C GLY A 63 -16.16 1.94 -19.85
N GLN A 64 -15.80 2.60 -18.74
CA GLN A 64 -15.54 4.03 -18.70
C GLN A 64 -14.32 4.38 -17.87
N ARG A 65 -13.62 5.44 -18.28
CA ARG A 65 -12.56 6.05 -17.49
C ARG A 65 -13.16 7.01 -16.46
N HIS A 66 -12.53 7.08 -15.30
CA HIS A 66 -12.91 8.00 -14.24
C HIS A 66 -11.76 9.00 -14.01
N TRP A 67 -11.76 10.09 -14.77
CA TRP A 67 -10.62 11.03 -14.79
C TRP A 67 -10.29 11.67 -13.44
N ASN A 68 -11.31 11.90 -12.59
CA ASN A 68 -11.07 12.38 -11.23
C ASN A 68 -10.22 11.37 -10.45
N MET A 69 -10.56 10.09 -10.52
CA MET A 69 -9.81 9.01 -9.88
C MET A 69 -8.37 8.93 -10.42
N GLU A 70 -8.22 8.91 -11.73
CA GLU A 70 -6.90 8.87 -12.37
C GLU A 70 -6.03 10.07 -11.98
N SER A 71 -6.61 11.27 -11.85
CA SER A 71 -5.88 12.45 -11.42
C SER A 71 -5.40 12.37 -9.96
N ILE A 72 -6.17 11.69 -9.10
CA ILE A 72 -5.82 11.46 -7.69
C ILE A 72 -4.67 10.48 -7.59
N TYR A 73 -4.74 9.35 -8.32
CA TYR A 73 -3.64 8.39 -8.40
C TYR A 73 -2.38 9.04 -9.01
N ALA A 74 -2.51 9.83 -10.07
CA ALA A 74 -1.37 10.53 -10.65
C ALA A 74 -0.65 11.46 -9.65
N TYR A 75 -1.36 12.07 -8.69
CA TYR A 75 -0.72 12.88 -7.65
C TYR A 75 0.24 12.06 -6.78
N GLY A 76 -0.12 10.81 -6.48
CA GLY A 76 0.70 9.84 -5.75
C GLY A 76 2.07 9.65 -6.39
N ALA A 77 2.06 9.24 -7.66
CA ALA A 77 3.25 9.03 -8.48
C ALA A 77 4.07 10.31 -8.71
N LEU A 78 3.40 11.41 -9.08
CA LEU A 78 4.07 12.62 -9.54
C LEU A 78 4.69 13.44 -8.40
N PHE A 79 4.05 13.47 -7.23
CA PHE A 79 4.42 14.39 -6.16
C PHE A 79 4.61 13.71 -4.81
N PHE A 80 3.67 12.85 -4.40
CA PHE A 80 3.62 12.35 -3.03
C PHE A 80 4.77 11.38 -2.72
N PHE A 81 5.06 10.44 -3.62
CA PHE A 81 6.17 9.50 -3.44
C PHE A 81 7.50 10.23 -3.17
N PHE A 82 7.84 11.21 -4.02
CA PHE A 82 9.08 11.98 -3.86
C PHE A 82 9.10 12.84 -2.60
N ARG A 83 7.93 13.30 -2.12
CA ARG A 83 7.82 14.02 -0.84
C ARG A 83 8.12 13.08 0.32
N LEU A 84 7.52 11.89 0.36
CA LEU A 84 7.78 10.90 1.40
C LEU A 84 9.22 10.40 1.36
N HIS A 85 9.71 10.04 0.18
CA HIS A 85 11.09 9.57 -0.01
C HIS A 85 12.09 10.58 0.56
N ARG A 86 11.91 11.88 0.28
CA ARG A 86 12.77 12.94 0.85
C ARG A 86 12.65 13.03 2.36
N LEU A 87 11.42 13.01 2.91
CA LEU A 87 11.20 13.07 4.35
C LEU A 87 11.94 11.95 5.11
N PHE A 88 11.84 10.71 4.62
CA PHE A 88 12.50 9.56 5.25
C PHE A 88 14.02 9.58 5.05
N ALA A 89 14.49 9.97 3.86
CA ALA A 89 15.92 10.11 3.57
C ALA A 89 16.57 11.18 4.46
N ASP A 90 15.94 12.35 4.61
CA ASP A 90 16.43 13.45 5.45
C ASP A 90 16.46 13.05 6.94
N ALA A 91 15.56 12.16 7.37
CA ALA A 91 15.54 11.60 8.72
C ALA A 91 16.52 10.43 8.92
N GLY A 92 17.17 9.95 7.86
CA GLY A 92 18.03 8.75 7.91
C GLY A 92 17.26 7.46 8.25
N ILE A 93 15.95 7.42 7.98
CA ILE A 93 15.08 6.28 8.29
C ILE A 93 14.90 5.43 7.02
N PRO A 94 15.24 4.13 7.05
CA PRO A 94 15.02 3.25 5.91
C PRO A 94 13.53 2.93 5.73
N VAL A 95 13.12 2.74 4.48
CA VAL A 95 11.77 2.33 4.10
C VAL A 95 11.83 1.11 3.17
N THR A 96 10.79 0.30 3.20
CA THR A 96 10.55 -0.74 2.19
C THR A 96 9.52 -0.23 1.20
N VAL A 97 9.81 -0.27 -0.09
CA VAL A 97 8.84 0.08 -1.12
C VAL A 97 8.13 -1.18 -1.59
N TYR A 98 6.80 -1.18 -1.53
CA TYR A 98 5.97 -2.18 -2.18
C TYR A 98 5.53 -1.61 -3.52
N GLY A 99 6.28 -1.95 -4.57
CA GLY A 99 5.96 -1.54 -5.94
C GLY A 99 5.07 -2.59 -6.62
N VAL A 100 3.99 -2.12 -7.24
CA VAL A 100 3.12 -2.91 -8.13
C VAL A 100 3.76 -3.06 -9.51
#